data_AF-A0A2V4BZH6-F1
#
_entry.id   AF-A0A2V4BZH6-F1
#
_cell.length_a   1.000
_cell.length_b   1.000
_cell.length_c   1.000
_cell.angle_alpha   90.00
_cell.angle_beta   90.00
_cell.angle_gamma   90.00
#
_symmetry.space_group_name_H-M   'P 1'
#
loop_
_entity.id
_entity.type
_entity.pdbx_description
1 polymer ?
#
loop_
_entity_poly.entity_id
_entity_poly.type
_entity_poly.pdbx_seq_one_letter_code
_entity_poly.pdbx_strand_id
1 'polypeptide(L)' 'MSRKIKLIWDFRGPSSAKTAEHHEIHLKEYIAIEKLPLNITGFKIINEMQAIAFMVVTDENMILVRDALKPHRGEIYAE' A
#
# COMPACT_ATOMS: atom_id res chain seq x y z
N MET A 1 6.09 -4.98 20.90
CA MET A 1 6.34 -4.89 19.44
C MET A 1 5.08 -4.38 18.78
N SER A 2 5.13 -3.23 18.12
CA SER A 2 4.00 -2.72 17.33
C SER A 2 3.76 -3.65 16.15
N ARG A 3 2.50 -4.03 15.91
CA ARG A 3 2.14 -4.87 14.76
C ARG A 3 2.39 -4.09 13.47
N LYS A 4 2.88 -4.77 12.44
CA LYS A 4 2.99 -4.22 11.09
C LYS A 4 1.70 -4.55 10.33
N ILE A 5 1.08 -3.56 9.70
CA ILE A 5 -0.16 -3.70 8.95
C ILE A 5 0.12 -3.36 7.50
N LYS A 6 -0.23 -4.26 6.59
CA LYS A 6 -0.13 -4.06 5.15
C LYS A 6 -1.45 -3.51 4.63
N LEU A 7 -1.43 -2.28 4.13
CA LEU A 7 -2.56 -1.62 3.48
C LEU A 7 -2.49 -1.88 1.97
N ILE A 8 -3.61 -2.26 1.35
CA ILE A 8 -3.64 -2.80 -0.01
C ILE A 8 -4.68 -2.07 -0.86
N TRP A 9 -4.29 -1.71 -2.07
CA TRP A 9 -5.15 -1.21 -3.13
C TRP A 9 -5.24 -2.24 -4.26
N ASP A 10 -6.41 -2.85 -4.42
CA ASP A 10 -6.77 -3.70 -5.56
C ASP A 10 -7.11 -2.87 -6.81
N PHE A 11 -6.45 -3.15 -7.94
CA PHE A 11 -6.73 -2.56 -9.24
C PHE A 11 -7.14 -3.66 -10.21
N ARG A 12 -8.15 -3.39 -11.03
CA ARG A 12 -8.70 -4.35 -12.00
C ARG A 12 -8.78 -3.75 -13.40
N GLY A 13 -8.71 -4.62 -14.39
CA GLY A 13 -8.77 -4.28 -15.81
C GLY A 13 -7.40 -4.32 -16.50
N PRO A 14 -7.38 -4.06 -17.82
CA PRO A 14 -6.19 -4.25 -18.66
C PRO A 14 -5.02 -3.31 -18.30
N SER A 15 -5.31 -2.19 -17.64
CA SER A 15 -4.30 -1.23 -17.18
C SER A 15 -3.89 -1.42 -15.72
N SER A 16 -4.42 -2.44 -15.03
CA SER A 16 -4.22 -2.64 -13.59
C SER A 16 -2.74 -2.66 -13.19
N ALA A 17 -1.89 -3.35 -13.95
CA ALA A 17 -0.45 -3.42 -13.70
C ALA A 17 0.23 -2.04 -13.68
N LYS A 18 -0.01 -1.22 -14.73
CA LYS A 18 0.54 0.14 -14.82
C LYS A 18 -0.02 1.06 -13.73
N THR A 19 -1.30 0.91 -13.39
CA THR A 19 -1.91 1.67 -12.30
C THR A 19 -1.28 1.32 -10.96
N ALA A 20 -1.06 0.03 -10.68
CA ALA A 20 -0.44 -0.42 -9.44
C ALA A 20 1.01 0.07 -9.31
N GLU A 21 1.78 -0.01 -10.40
CA GLU A 21 3.16 0.50 -10.46
C GLU A 21 3.22 2.01 -10.20
N HIS A 22 2.38 2.79 -10.88
CA HIS A 22 2.33 4.24 -10.66
C HIS A 22 1.85 4.61 -9.25
N HIS A 23 0.89 3.86 -8.71
CA HIS A 23 0.39 4.09 -7.36
C HIS A 23 1.46 3.86 -6.30
N GLU A 24 2.35 2.89 -6.49
CA GLU A 24 3.48 2.63 -5.59
C GLU A 24 4.44 3.83 -5.45
N ILE A 25 4.66 4.56 -6.55
CA ILE A 25 5.46 5.79 -6.54
C ILE A 25 4.81 6.83 -5.61
N HIS A 26 3.50 7.04 -5.72
CA HIS A 26 2.79 7.96 -4.82
C HIS A 26 2.82 7.51 -3.36
N LEU A 27 2.78 6.20 -3.07
CA LEU A 27 2.91 5.69 -1.71
C LEU A 27 4.31 6.00 -1.14
N LYS A 28 5.37 5.89 -1.95
CA LYS A 28 6.73 6.29 -1.56
C LYS A 28 6.83 7.79 -1.28
N GLU A 29 6.25 8.63 -2.13
CA GLU A 29 6.20 10.08 -1.92
C GLU A 29 5.47 10.43 -0.63
N TYR A 30 4.32 9.79 -0.37
CA TYR A 30 3.55 10.01 0.84
C TYR A 30 4.35 9.63 2.11
N ILE A 31 5.05 8.49 2.10
CA ILE A 31 5.95 8.09 3.19
C ILE A 31 7.02 9.15 3.46
N ALA A 32 7.60 9.73 2.40
CA ALA A 32 8.64 10.76 2.52
C ALA A 32 8.09 12.08 3.07
N ILE A 33 6.90 12.50 2.63
CA ILE A 33 6.23 13.73 3.07
C ILE A 33 5.81 13.61 4.54
N GLU A 34 5.14 12.53 4.90
CA GLU A 34 4.60 12.29 6.25
C GLU A 34 5.65 11.74 7.22
N LYS A 35 6.87 11.46 6.73
CA LYS A 35 8.01 10.92 7.49
C LYS A 35 7.64 9.65 8.27
N LEU A 36 6.93 8.75 7.60
CA LEU A 36 6.51 7.49 8.22
C LEU A 36 7.73 6.62 8.56
N PRO A 37 7.69 5.87 9.68
CA PRO A 37 8.85 5.12 10.15
C PRO A 37 9.20 3.89 9.29
N LEU A 38 8.24 3.41 8.48
CA LEU A 38 8.44 2.27 7.59
C LEU A 38 8.46 2.74 6.15
N ASN A 39 9.46 2.30 5.40
CA ASN A 39 9.55 2.50 3.96
C ASN A 39 9.41 1.16 3.21
N ILE A 40 8.36 0.42 3.54
CA ILE A 40 8.04 -0.86 2.89
C ILE A 40 6.82 -0.62 2.02
N THR A 41 7.05 -0.60 0.71
CA THR A 41 6.04 -0.44 -0.34
C THR A 41 6.31 -1.43 -1.46
N GLY A 42 5.31 -1.63 -2.31
CA GLY A 42 5.48 -2.44 -3.50
C GLY A 42 4.19 -2.57 -4.29
N PHE A 43 4.31 -3.17 -5.47
CA PHE A 43 3.18 -3.61 -6.25
C PHE A 43 3.38 -5.07 -6.69
N LYS A 44 2.28 -5.73 -7.02
CA LYS A 44 2.29 -7.11 -7.51
C LYS A 44 1.24 -7.27 -8.59
N ILE A 45 1.67 -7.77 -9.73
CA ILE A 45 0.77 -8.22 -10.80
C ILE A 45 0.28 -9.62 -10.40
N ILE A 46 -1.04 -9.77 -10.25
CA ILE A 46 -1.66 -11.06 -9.92
C ILE A 46 -1.94 -11.82 -11.22
N ASN A 47 -2.49 -11.13 -12.22
CA ASN A 47 -2.75 -11.62 -13.57
C ASN A 47 -2.92 -10.43 -14.54
N GLU A 48 -3.20 -10.69 -15.81
CA GLU A 48 -3.36 -9.67 -16.85
C GLU A 48 -4.46 -8.64 -16.58
N MET A 49 -5.46 -8.97 -15.75
CA MET A 49 -6.58 -8.10 -15.41
C MET A 49 -6.60 -7.67 -13.94
N GLN A 50 -5.57 -7.99 -13.15
CA GLN A 50 -5.53 -7.65 -11.73
C GLN A 50 -4.10 -7.42 -11.25
N ALA A 51 -3.91 -6.28 -10.57
CA ALA A 51 -2.69 -5.97 -9.86
C ALA A 51 -3.03 -5.26 -8.54
N ILE A 52 -2.10 -5.30 -7.60
CA ILE A 52 -2.23 -4.62 -6.31
C ILE A 52 -1.04 -3.71 -6.07
N ALA A 53 -1.26 -2.60 -5.39
CA ALA A 53 -0.21 -1.84 -4.71
C ALA A 53 -0.40 -1.98 -3.19
N PHE A 54 0.69 -1.87 -2.44
CA PHE A 54 0.64 -1.92 -1.00
C PHE A 54 1.70 -1.05 -0.33
N MET A 55 1.41 -0.67 0.91
CA MET A 55 2.38 -0.11 1.85
C MET A 55 2.22 -0.79 3.21
N VAL A 56 3.30 -0.88 3.98
CA VAL A 56 3.26 -1.39 5.35
C VAL A 56 3.46 -0.24 6.32
N VAL A 57 2.57 -0.15 7.30
CA VAL A 57 2.58 0.85 8.36
C VAL A 57 2.64 0.16 9.72
N THR A 58 3.04 0.90 10.75
CA THR A 58 2.86 0.47 12.14
C THR A 58 1.39 0.58 12.52
N ASP A 59 0.96 -0.24 13.47
CA ASP A 59 -0.39 -0.18 14.08
C ASP A 59 -0.79 1.24 14.48
N GLU A 60 0.15 1.99 15.08
CA GLU A 60 -0.01 3.37 15.52
C GLU A 60 -0.37 4.34 14.38
N ASN A 61 0.20 4.13 13.19
CA ASN A 61 -0.04 4.98 12.02
C ASN A 61 -1.19 4.46 11.14
N MET A 62 -1.72 3.27 11.44
CA MET A 62 -2.68 2.59 10.57
C MET A 62 -3.96 3.40 10.35
N ILE A 63 -4.55 3.93 11.41
CA ILE A 63 -5.80 4.71 11.33
C ILE A 63 -5.60 5.99 10.51
N LEU A 64 -4.51 6.72 10.76
CA LEU A 64 -4.20 7.97 10.05
C LEU A 64 -4.02 7.72 8.55
N VAL A 65 -3.20 6.74 8.18
CA VAL A 65 -2.93 6.44 6.77
C VAL A 65 -4.16 5.86 6.09
N ARG A 66 -4.94 5.01 6.78
CA ARG A 66 -6.20 4.48 6.26
C ARG A 66 -7.20 5.59 5.94
N ASP A 67 -7.39 6.54 6.85
CA ASP A 67 -8.40 7.59 6.67
C ASP A 67 -7.97 8.60 5.59
N ALA A 68 -6.66 8.84 5.45
CA ALA A 68 -6.10 9.70 4.40
C ALA A 68 -6.14 9.06 3.00
N LEU A 69 -5.66 7.82 2.87
CA LEU A 69 -5.42 7.18 1.56
C LEU A 69 -6.50 6.16 1.14
N LYS A 70 -7.41 5.80 2.05
CA LYS A 70 -8.56 4.91 1.82
C LYS A 70 -8.20 3.61 1.08
N PRO A 71 -7.31 2.77 1.62
CA PRO A 71 -7.01 1.46 1.06
C PRO A 71 -8.26 0.59 0.99
N HIS A 72 -8.29 -0.35 0.04
CA HIS A 72 -9.40 -1.28 -0.13
C HIS A 72 -9.48 -2.31 1.01
N ARG A 73 -8.32 -2.73 1.53
CA ARG A 73 -8.22 -3.65 2.68
C ARG A 73 -6.89 -3.52 3.42
N GLY A 74 -6.85 -4.06 4.64
CA GLY A 74 -5.63 -4.22 5.43
C GLY A 74 -5.46 -5.65 5.91
N GLU A 75 -4.22 -6.12 6.00
CA GLU A 75 -3.86 -7.43 6.54
C GLU A 75 -2.67 -7.31 7.50
N ILE A 76 -2.51 -8.28 8.41
CA ILE A 76 -1.31 -8.34 9.25
C ILE A 76 -0.12 -8.66 8.36
N TYR A 77 0.92 -7.84 8.44
CA TYR A 77 2.17 -8.09 7.75
C TYR A 77 3.03 -9.04 8.59
N ALA A 78 3.08 -10.31 8.16
CA ALA A 78 4.08 -11.27 8.61
C ALA A 78 5.28 -11.20 7.66
N GLU A 79 6.46 -11.00 8.21
CA GLU A 79 7.73 -10.93 7.47
C GLU A 79 8.16 -12.29 6.93
#